data_AF-A0A959H5E4-F1
#
_entry.id   AF-A0A959H5E4-F1
#
_cell.length_a   1.000
_cell.length_b   1.000
_cell.length_c   1.000
_cell.angle_alpha   90.00
_cell.angle_beta   90.00
_cell.angle_gamma   90.00
#
_symmetry.space_group_name_H-M   'P 1'
#
loop_
_entity.id
_entity.type
_entity.pdbx_description
1 polymer ?
#
loop_
_entity_poly.entity_id
_entity_poly.type
_entity_poly.pdbx_seq_one_letter_code
_entity_poly.pdbx_strand_id
1 'polypeptide(L)'
;QLPRLNAALDEAFLVSRLKQGCLLSAHQAVFREEEEGAGLLPLLMGFLEGSRYLANPLLAAYFYYLKAVEAPSEVRYYQALKELILPGFLPPEERRPLFLLAINYGIRQFNDGQETYLKELFELYRTGLEEELLLPEGRLSRFAFKNIAAIALRLRQFEWAEGFIKEYQQYLPPRHRENYVHFCLSKLRFEQGRLGQAMDRLRQVEYEDLFLSIDAKVMLMKIYYELQEYDALDSFLRSFERFLRRHRELTYHRENYLNVIYFTRKLLEMNPYDKEARAGLRREMEAAPTLTERAWLLERV
;
A
#
# COMPACT_ATOMS: atom_id res chain seq x y z
N GLN A 1 8.83 47.39 5.65
CA GLN A 1 9.27 46.40 4.65
C GLN A 1 10.14 45.31 5.30
N LEU A 2 11.16 45.65 6.11
CA LEU A 2 12.00 44.68 6.86
C LEU A 2 11.24 43.63 7.71
N PRO A 3 10.23 43.99 8.53
CA PRO A 3 9.55 42.99 9.39
C PRO A 3 8.75 41.94 8.60
N ARG A 4 8.22 42.33 7.43
CA ARG A 4 7.52 41.39 6.54
C ARG A 4 8.49 40.44 5.86
N LEU A 5 9.66 40.94 5.47
CA LEU A 5 10.72 40.11 4.89
C LEU A 5 11.24 39.09 5.92
N ASN A 6 11.45 39.49 7.17
CA ASN A 6 11.89 38.58 8.22
C ASN A 6 10.86 37.46 8.46
N ALA A 7 9.58 37.82 8.58
CA ALA A 7 8.51 36.83 8.76
C ALA A 7 8.42 35.85 7.58
N ALA A 8 8.58 36.32 6.35
CA ALA A 8 8.59 35.46 5.16
C ALA A 8 9.82 34.52 5.13
N LEU A 9 10.99 34.99 5.57
CA LEU A 9 12.19 34.15 5.71
C LEU A 9 12.01 33.08 6.80
N ASP A 10 11.43 33.45 7.93
CA ASP A 10 11.11 32.52 9.02
C ASP A 10 10.16 31.42 8.52
N GLU A 11 9.07 31.79 7.84
CA GLU A 11 8.12 30.84 7.26
C GLU A 11 8.76 29.93 6.21
N ALA A 12 9.54 30.48 5.28
CA ALA A 12 10.23 29.70 4.25
C ALA A 12 11.22 28.69 4.87
N PHE A 13 11.96 29.11 5.90
CA PHE A 13 12.84 28.24 6.66
C PHE A 13 12.06 27.11 7.33
N LEU A 14 10.98 27.44 8.04
CA LEU A 14 10.14 26.45 8.73
C LEU A 14 9.54 25.45 7.74
N VAL A 15 8.97 25.90 6.62
CA VAL A 15 8.39 25.02 5.58
C VAL A 15 9.45 24.08 5.05
N SER A 16 10.62 24.62 4.67
CA SER A 16 11.72 23.81 4.14
C SER A 16 12.18 22.75 5.13
N ARG A 17 12.34 23.13 6.41
CA ARG A 17 12.75 22.19 7.47
C ARG A 17 11.72 21.11 7.74
N LEU A 18 10.44 21.44 7.83
CA LEU A 18 9.39 20.44 8.02
C LEU A 18 9.25 19.52 6.80
N LYS A 19 9.32 20.06 5.58
CA LYS A 19 9.27 19.26 4.35
C LYS A 19 10.40 18.22 4.31
N GLN A 20 11.62 18.62 4.67
CA GLN A 20 12.76 17.70 4.81
C GLN A 20 12.53 16.66 5.92
N GLY A 21 11.98 17.08 7.07
CA GLY A 21 11.60 16.15 8.14
C GLY A 21 10.58 15.10 7.69
N CYS A 22 9.57 15.52 6.91
CA CYS A 22 8.56 14.61 6.37
C CYS A 22 9.18 13.58 5.40
N LEU A 23 10.06 14.05 4.51
CA LEU A 23 10.76 13.18 3.55
C LEU A 23 11.65 12.17 4.28
N LEU A 24 12.39 12.61 5.29
CA LEU A 24 13.23 11.74 6.11
C LEU A 24 12.38 10.67 6.83
N SER A 25 11.29 11.09 7.46
CA SER A 25 10.36 10.18 8.14
C SER A 25 9.71 9.16 7.18
N ALA A 26 9.36 9.60 5.97
CA ALA A 26 8.84 8.71 4.94
C ALA A 26 9.89 7.71 4.45
N HIS A 27 11.15 8.14 4.29
CA HIS A 27 12.27 7.27 3.92
C HIS A 27 12.56 6.22 5.00
N GLN A 28 12.67 6.63 6.27
CA GLN A 28 12.90 5.75 7.41
C GLN A 28 11.87 4.62 7.49
N ALA A 29 10.60 4.94 7.24
CA ALA A 29 9.54 3.96 7.27
C ALA A 29 9.65 2.87 6.20
N VAL A 30 10.33 3.15 5.08
CA VAL A 30 10.53 2.19 4.00
C VAL A 30 11.81 1.37 4.21
N PHE A 31 12.90 2.01 4.61
CA PHE A 31 14.23 1.38 4.63
C PHE A 31 14.63 0.80 6.00
N ARG A 32 13.90 1.11 7.09
CA ARG A 32 14.20 0.65 8.46
C ARG A 32 15.68 0.87 8.85
N GLU A 33 16.31 1.89 8.30
CA GLU A 33 17.65 2.32 8.70
C GLU A 33 17.51 3.15 9.97
N GLU A 34 18.30 2.79 11.00
CA GLU A 34 18.60 3.71 12.08
C GLU A 34 19.60 4.72 11.54
N GLU A 35 19.32 6.02 11.62
CA GLU A 35 20.45 6.95 11.64
C GLU A 35 20.18 8.32 12.26
N GLU A 36 21.29 8.83 12.79
CA GLU A 36 21.52 10.12 13.43
C GLU A 36 21.09 11.31 12.54
N GLY A 37 20.63 12.40 13.16
CA GLY A 37 20.54 13.69 12.46
C GLY A 37 19.14 14.27 12.22
N ALA A 38 18.18 14.06 13.12
CA ALA A 38 16.95 14.88 13.13
C ALA A 38 17.27 16.40 13.22
N GLY A 39 18.48 16.76 13.70
CA GLY A 39 18.99 18.11 13.74
C GLY A 39 18.07 19.02 14.54
N LEU A 40 17.64 20.13 13.94
CA LEU A 40 16.73 21.09 14.56
C LEU A 40 15.26 20.63 14.59
N LEU A 41 14.89 19.50 13.97
CA LEU A 41 13.49 19.12 13.81
C LEU A 41 12.74 18.99 15.14
N PRO A 42 13.27 18.31 16.19
CA PRO A 42 12.55 18.20 17.47
C PRO A 42 12.33 19.56 18.14
N LEU A 43 13.33 20.46 18.07
CA LEU A 43 13.23 21.82 18.59
C LEU A 43 12.15 22.64 17.85
N LEU A 44 12.10 22.51 16.51
CA LEU A 44 11.11 23.20 15.69
C LEU A 44 9.70 22.65 15.93
N MET A 45 9.54 21.33 16.12
CA MET A 45 8.25 20.73 16.47
C MET A 45 7.73 21.25 17.81
N GLY A 46 8.60 21.34 18.82
CA GLY A 46 8.24 21.94 20.11
C GLY A 46 7.92 23.44 20.02
N PHE A 47 8.68 24.20 19.21
CA PHE A 47 8.44 25.63 18.98
C PHE A 47 7.12 25.91 18.26
N LEU A 48 6.75 25.06 17.29
CA LEU A 48 5.55 25.26 16.48
C LEU A 48 4.26 25.00 17.25
N GLU A 49 4.31 24.17 18.29
CA GLU A 49 3.16 23.81 19.11
C GLU A 49 2.58 25.05 19.82
N GLY A 50 1.33 25.41 19.49
CA GLY A 50 0.70 26.63 19.98
C GLY A 50 1.21 27.94 19.35
N SER A 51 2.11 27.87 18.38
CA SER A 51 2.64 29.06 17.70
C SER A 51 1.66 29.62 16.65
N ARG A 52 1.78 30.92 16.38
CA ARG A 52 1.05 31.58 15.29
C ARG A 52 1.38 31.04 13.89
N TYR A 53 2.50 30.34 13.73
CA TYR A 53 2.95 29.83 12.43
C TYR A 53 2.04 28.72 11.90
N LEU A 54 1.30 28.03 12.78
CA LEU A 54 0.29 27.04 12.38
C LEU A 54 -0.97 27.67 11.76
N ALA A 55 -1.10 29.00 11.74
CA ALA A 55 -2.12 29.67 10.93
C ALA A 55 -1.82 29.58 9.41
N ASN A 56 -0.56 29.30 9.04
CA ASN A 56 -0.21 29.00 7.65
C ASN A 56 -0.57 27.52 7.35
N PRO A 57 -1.49 27.25 6.42
CA PRO A 57 -2.00 25.89 6.18
C PRO A 57 -0.92 24.93 5.67
N LEU A 58 0.11 25.40 4.97
CA LEU A 58 1.20 24.56 4.48
C LEU A 58 2.08 24.08 5.64
N LEU A 59 2.42 24.99 6.56
CA LEU A 59 3.16 24.65 7.77
C LEU A 59 2.37 23.71 8.67
N ALA A 60 1.09 24.02 8.87
CA ALA A 60 0.19 23.17 9.65
C ALA A 60 0.10 21.75 9.07
N ALA A 61 -0.01 21.60 7.75
CA ALA A 61 -0.10 20.30 7.11
C ALA A 61 1.16 19.45 7.35
N TYR A 62 2.36 20.02 7.13
CA TYR A 62 3.59 19.28 7.40
C TYR A 62 3.78 18.97 8.89
N PHE A 63 3.42 19.91 9.78
CA PHE A 63 3.45 19.69 11.23
C PHE A 63 2.54 18.53 11.66
N TYR A 64 1.29 18.52 11.19
CA TYR A 64 0.33 17.48 11.55
C TYR A 64 0.70 16.11 10.97
N TYR A 65 1.29 16.05 9.77
CA TYR A 65 1.86 14.80 9.27
C TYR A 65 2.94 14.25 10.22
N LEU A 66 3.89 15.08 10.63
CA LEU A 66 4.98 14.65 11.53
C LEU A 66 4.44 14.19 12.89
N LYS A 67 3.48 14.92 13.48
CA LYS A 67 2.81 14.51 14.72
C LYS A 67 2.03 13.19 14.55
N ALA A 68 1.39 12.96 13.41
CA ALA A 68 0.67 11.72 13.13
C ALA A 68 1.64 10.51 13.03
N VAL A 69 2.86 10.72 12.51
CA VAL A 69 3.89 9.68 12.47
C VAL A 69 4.48 9.44 13.87
N GLU A 70 4.73 10.49 14.64
CA GLU A 70 5.26 10.40 16.01
C GLU A 70 4.27 9.73 16.98
N ALA A 71 2.98 10.03 16.84
CA ALA A 71 1.92 9.49 17.68
C ALA A 71 0.79 8.85 16.84
N PRO A 72 0.98 7.63 16.28
CA PRO A 72 -0.01 6.99 15.41
C PRO A 72 -1.36 6.69 16.07
N SER A 73 -1.39 6.54 17.39
CA SER A 73 -2.63 6.34 18.17
C SER A 73 -3.48 7.62 18.24
N GLU A 74 -2.91 8.79 17.99
CA GLU A 74 -3.56 10.09 18.06
C GLU A 74 -4.16 10.48 16.70
N VAL A 75 -5.26 9.80 16.34
CA VAL A 75 -5.95 9.92 15.03
C VAL A 75 -6.26 11.38 14.62
N ARG A 76 -6.45 12.27 15.61
CA ARG A 76 -6.69 13.71 15.42
C ARG A 76 -5.66 14.39 14.51
N TYR A 77 -4.39 13.99 14.56
CA TYR A 77 -3.34 14.63 13.77
C TYR A 77 -3.49 14.29 12.28
N TYR A 78 -3.82 13.04 11.97
CA TYR A 78 -4.08 12.64 10.59
C TYR A 78 -5.36 13.28 10.04
N GLN A 79 -6.40 13.40 10.86
CA GLN A 79 -7.63 14.11 10.49
C GLN A 79 -7.37 15.58 10.19
N ALA A 80 -6.62 16.28 11.05
CA ALA A 80 -6.24 17.68 10.83
C ALA A 80 -5.42 17.87 9.53
N LEU A 81 -4.50 16.95 9.22
CA LEU A 81 -3.81 16.94 7.93
C LEU A 81 -4.80 16.83 6.76
N LYS A 82 -5.75 15.89 6.83
CA LYS A 82 -6.76 15.69 5.78
C LYS A 82 -7.64 16.90 5.55
N GLU A 83 -8.07 17.57 6.61
CA GLU A 83 -8.86 18.80 6.54
C GLU A 83 -8.13 19.94 5.82
N LEU A 84 -6.80 19.95 5.86
CA LEU A 84 -6.00 20.95 5.14
C LEU A 84 -5.79 20.62 3.67
N ILE A 85 -5.68 19.33 3.33
CA ILE A 85 -5.32 18.91 1.96
C ILE A 85 -6.54 18.61 1.08
N LEU A 86 -7.65 18.09 1.63
CA LEU A 86 -8.81 17.74 0.81
C LEU A 86 -9.52 18.95 0.16
N PRO A 87 -9.77 20.09 0.85
CA PRO A 87 -10.59 21.18 0.30
C PRO A 87 -9.89 22.04 -0.76
N GLY A 88 -8.64 21.76 -1.12
CA GLY A 88 -7.90 22.53 -2.13
C GLY A 88 -7.46 23.92 -1.69
N PHE A 89 -7.30 24.15 -0.39
CA PHE A 89 -6.78 25.42 0.14
C PHE A 89 -5.30 25.67 -0.21
N LEU A 90 -4.57 24.61 -0.55
CA LEU A 90 -3.15 24.67 -0.91
C LEU A 90 -2.97 24.63 -2.44
N PRO A 91 -1.98 25.35 -3.00
CA PRO A 91 -1.60 25.20 -4.39
C PRO A 91 -1.30 23.73 -4.75
N PRO A 92 -1.67 23.25 -5.96
CA PRO A 92 -1.47 21.86 -6.35
C PRO A 92 -0.04 21.34 -6.14
N GLU A 93 0.97 22.16 -6.45
CA GLU A 93 2.40 21.86 -6.31
C GLU A 93 2.80 21.52 -4.86
N GLU A 94 2.21 22.19 -3.87
CA GLU A 94 2.49 21.97 -2.44
C GLU A 94 1.57 20.90 -1.84
N ARG A 95 0.35 20.80 -2.37
CA ARG A 95 -0.66 19.84 -1.93
C ARG A 95 -0.31 18.41 -2.32
N ARG A 96 0.23 18.20 -3.52
CA ARG A 96 0.56 16.87 -4.04
C ARG A 96 1.53 16.09 -3.15
N PRO A 97 2.68 16.64 -2.70
CA PRO A 97 3.56 15.94 -1.76
C PRO A 97 2.84 15.53 -0.47
N LEU A 98 1.98 16.39 0.08
CA LEU A 98 1.20 16.09 1.28
C LEU A 98 0.18 14.97 1.06
N PHE A 99 -0.46 14.91 -0.11
CA PHE A 99 -1.31 13.78 -0.49
C PHE A 99 -0.55 12.46 -0.51
N LEU A 100 0.65 12.43 -1.10
CA LEU A 100 1.48 11.22 -1.12
C LEU A 100 1.89 10.79 0.29
N LEU A 101 2.24 11.75 1.15
CA LEU A 101 2.54 11.50 2.57
C LEU A 101 1.31 10.92 3.30
N ALA A 102 0.13 11.52 3.11
CA ALA A 102 -1.11 11.06 3.74
C ALA A 102 -1.54 9.66 3.26
N ILE A 103 -1.36 9.35 1.98
CA ILE A 103 -1.60 8.02 1.40
C ILE A 103 -0.62 7.00 1.99
N ASN A 104 0.68 7.32 2.01
CA ASN A 104 1.69 6.42 2.57
C ASN A 104 1.46 6.14 4.05
N TYR A 105 1.05 7.16 4.82
CA TYR A 105 0.65 6.99 6.21
C TYR A 105 -0.54 6.04 6.35
N GLY A 106 -1.63 6.29 5.60
CA GLY A 106 -2.82 5.45 5.66
C GLY A 106 -2.55 4.00 5.24
N ILE A 107 -1.69 3.77 4.23
CA ILE A 107 -1.28 2.41 3.82
C ILE A 107 -0.56 1.69 4.96
N ARG A 108 0.29 2.40 5.72
CA ARG A 108 0.98 1.82 6.88
C ARG A 108 -0.02 1.41 7.96
N GLN A 109 -0.91 2.33 8.36
CA GLN A 109 -1.93 2.04 9.36
C GLN A 109 -2.82 0.85 8.96
N PHE A 110 -3.20 0.80 7.68
CA PHE A 110 -3.95 -0.32 7.13
C PHE A 110 -3.18 -1.65 7.21
N ASN A 111 -1.90 -1.65 6.83
CA ASN A 111 -1.05 -2.84 6.92
C ASN A 111 -0.80 -3.29 8.37
N ASP A 112 -0.87 -2.36 9.33
CA ASP A 112 -0.82 -2.63 10.77
C ASP A 112 -2.17 -3.14 11.34
N GLY A 113 -3.17 -3.36 10.48
CA GLY A 113 -4.47 -3.96 10.82
C GLY A 113 -5.60 -2.96 11.04
N GLN A 114 -5.38 -1.66 10.85
CA GLN A 114 -6.40 -0.63 11.03
C GLN A 114 -7.29 -0.50 9.78
N GLU A 115 -8.27 -1.40 9.66
CA GLU A 115 -9.22 -1.47 8.53
C GLU A 115 -10.00 -0.17 8.27
N THR A 116 -10.14 0.70 9.28
CA THR A 116 -10.81 2.02 9.14
C THR A 116 -10.14 2.91 8.07
N TYR A 117 -8.82 2.79 7.89
CA TYR A 117 -8.08 3.56 6.89
C TYR A 117 -8.38 3.14 5.46
N LEU A 118 -8.98 1.97 5.22
CA LEU A 118 -9.28 1.50 3.87
C LEU A 118 -10.21 2.46 3.12
N LYS A 119 -11.28 2.93 3.79
CA LYS A 119 -12.21 3.92 3.21
C LYS A 119 -11.54 5.27 3.01
N GLU A 120 -10.70 5.67 3.96
CA GLU A 120 -10.00 6.95 3.89
C GLU A 120 -9.00 7.01 2.74
N LEU A 121 -8.26 5.92 2.53
CA LEU A 121 -7.36 5.78 1.40
C LEU A 121 -8.11 5.84 0.08
N PHE A 122 -9.26 5.18 -0.02
CA PHE A 122 -10.08 5.22 -1.23
C PHE A 122 -10.51 6.64 -1.60
N GLU A 123 -10.96 7.42 -0.62
CA GLU A 123 -11.33 8.83 -0.79
C GLU A 123 -10.14 9.72 -1.20
N LEU A 124 -8.98 9.54 -0.56
CA LEU A 124 -7.75 10.25 -0.93
C LEU A 124 -7.30 9.92 -2.35
N TYR A 125 -7.37 8.64 -2.75
CA TYR A 125 -7.04 8.23 -4.11
C TYR A 125 -8.01 8.81 -5.13
N ARG A 126 -9.32 8.74 -4.88
CA ARG A 126 -10.33 9.31 -5.78
C ARG A 126 -10.10 10.80 -5.98
N THR A 127 -9.99 11.56 -4.88
CA THR A 127 -9.73 13.00 -4.92
C THR A 127 -8.42 13.31 -5.66
N GLY A 128 -7.35 12.57 -5.35
CA GLY A 128 -6.05 12.77 -6.00
C GLY A 128 -6.01 12.42 -7.49
N LEU A 129 -6.93 11.57 -7.98
CA LEU A 129 -7.11 11.30 -9.41
C LEU A 129 -7.95 12.38 -10.08
N GLU A 130 -9.10 12.74 -9.49
CA GLU A 130 -10.04 13.75 -10.01
C GLU A 130 -9.39 15.13 -10.12
N GLU A 131 -8.49 15.48 -9.19
CA GLU A 131 -7.76 16.73 -9.18
C GLU A 131 -6.34 16.62 -9.79
N GLU A 132 -6.04 15.51 -10.46
CA GLU A 132 -4.77 15.22 -11.15
C GLU A 132 -3.50 15.28 -10.26
N LEU A 133 -3.63 15.32 -8.93
CA LEU A 133 -2.51 15.34 -7.98
C LEU A 133 -1.64 14.08 -8.04
N LEU A 134 -2.23 12.95 -8.44
CA LEU A 134 -1.55 11.67 -8.59
C LEU A 134 -1.06 11.41 -10.03
N LEU A 135 -1.19 12.40 -10.92
CA LEU A 135 -0.81 12.33 -12.32
C LEU A 135 0.29 13.35 -12.68
N PRO A 136 1.45 13.37 -11.98
CA PRO A 136 2.57 14.22 -12.41
C PRO A 136 2.91 14.00 -13.87
N GLU A 137 2.97 15.08 -14.63
CA GLU A 137 3.32 15.04 -16.05
C GLU A 137 2.42 14.06 -16.85
N GLY A 138 1.16 13.89 -16.41
CA GLY A 138 0.21 12.95 -17.01
C GLY A 138 0.60 11.48 -16.81
N ARG A 139 1.30 11.14 -15.71
CA ARG A 139 1.73 9.76 -15.42
C ARG A 139 1.24 9.30 -14.06
N LEU A 140 0.63 8.11 -14.04
CA LEU A 140 0.27 7.43 -12.81
C LEU A 140 1.33 6.38 -12.47
N SER A 141 1.79 6.38 -11.22
CA SER A 141 2.68 5.32 -10.72
C SER A 141 2.01 3.96 -10.82
N ARG A 142 2.72 2.96 -11.35
CA ARG A 142 2.24 1.57 -11.42
C ARG A 142 1.86 1.00 -10.05
N PHE A 143 2.57 1.42 -9.01
CA PHE A 143 2.26 1.03 -7.63
C PHE A 143 0.96 1.68 -7.12
N ALA A 144 0.77 2.98 -7.39
CA ALA A 144 -0.47 3.66 -7.08
C ALA A 144 -1.66 3.01 -7.82
N PHE A 145 -1.51 2.73 -9.12
CA PHE A 145 -2.54 2.05 -9.90
C PHE A 145 -2.94 0.69 -9.31
N LYS A 146 -1.96 -0.15 -8.94
CA LYS A 146 -2.21 -1.44 -8.28
C LYS A 146 -2.91 -1.27 -6.94
N ASN A 147 -2.48 -0.30 -6.14
CA ASN A 147 -3.05 -0.04 -4.81
C ASN A 147 -4.48 0.48 -4.90
N ILE A 148 -4.77 1.40 -5.80
CA ILE A 148 -6.12 1.94 -6.05
C ILE A 148 -7.07 0.81 -6.41
N ALA A 149 -6.69 -0.02 -7.39
CA ALA A 149 -7.49 -1.18 -7.77
C ALA A 149 -7.67 -2.13 -6.58
N ALA A 150 -6.61 -2.46 -5.85
CA ALA A 150 -6.70 -3.36 -4.70
C ALA A 150 -7.62 -2.85 -3.58
N ILE A 151 -7.58 -1.54 -3.27
CA ILE A 151 -8.42 -0.91 -2.25
C ILE A 151 -9.89 -0.91 -2.68
N ALA A 152 -10.17 -0.51 -3.92
CA ALA A 152 -11.52 -0.53 -4.46
C ALA A 152 -12.13 -1.94 -4.43
N LEU A 153 -11.35 -2.95 -4.78
CA LEU A 153 -11.77 -4.36 -4.73
C LEU A 153 -12.04 -4.84 -3.30
N ARG A 154 -11.19 -4.50 -2.32
CA ARG A 154 -11.45 -4.81 -0.90
C ARG A 154 -12.73 -4.16 -0.38
N LEU A 155 -13.05 -2.96 -0.85
CA LEU A 155 -14.32 -2.26 -0.58
C LEU A 155 -15.50 -2.77 -1.42
N ARG A 156 -15.30 -3.81 -2.25
CA ARG A 156 -16.28 -4.38 -3.18
C ARG A 156 -16.85 -3.36 -4.18
N GLN A 157 -16.10 -2.30 -4.49
CA GLN A 157 -16.43 -1.29 -5.48
C GLN A 157 -16.07 -1.78 -6.90
N PHE A 158 -16.68 -2.89 -7.34
CA PHE A 158 -16.26 -3.59 -8.55
C PHE A 158 -16.44 -2.78 -9.83
N GLU A 159 -17.59 -2.12 -9.99
CA GLU A 159 -17.88 -1.29 -11.17
C GLU A 159 -16.92 -0.10 -11.25
N TRP A 160 -16.68 0.56 -10.11
CA TRP A 160 -15.72 1.64 -10.03
C TRP A 160 -14.30 1.17 -10.37
N ALA A 161 -13.87 0.02 -9.82
CA ALA A 161 -12.54 -0.53 -10.11
C ALA A 161 -12.38 -0.86 -11.60
N GLU A 162 -13.40 -1.41 -12.24
CA GLU A 162 -13.38 -1.69 -13.68
C GLU A 162 -13.30 -0.41 -14.53
N GLY A 163 -14.07 0.63 -14.17
CA GLY A 163 -14.00 1.96 -14.77
C GLY A 163 -12.62 2.59 -14.62
N PHE A 164 -12.10 2.60 -13.39
CA PHE A 164 -10.76 3.11 -13.07
C PHE A 164 -9.68 2.41 -13.91
N ILE A 165 -9.66 1.08 -13.96
CA ILE A 165 -8.67 0.33 -14.73
C ILE A 165 -8.74 0.70 -16.21
N LYS A 166 -9.95 0.79 -16.77
CA LYS A 166 -10.16 1.11 -18.19
C LYS A 166 -9.73 2.52 -18.54
N GLU A 167 -10.03 3.49 -17.69
CA GLU A 167 -9.79 4.91 -17.93
C GLU A 167 -8.34 5.30 -17.65
N TYR A 168 -7.77 4.86 -16.53
CA TYR A 168 -6.47 5.33 -16.06
C TYR A 168 -5.28 4.51 -16.57
N GLN A 169 -5.51 3.38 -17.25
CA GLN A 169 -4.41 2.59 -17.86
C GLN A 169 -3.53 3.41 -18.82
N GLN A 170 -4.09 4.42 -19.49
CA GLN A 170 -3.35 5.25 -20.43
C GLN A 170 -2.22 6.05 -19.74
N TYR A 171 -2.39 6.39 -18.47
CA TYR A 171 -1.42 7.12 -17.67
C TYR A 171 -0.28 6.25 -17.13
N LEU A 172 -0.40 4.91 -17.21
CA LEU A 172 0.69 4.02 -16.83
C LEU A 172 1.90 4.18 -17.76
N PRO A 173 3.13 3.98 -17.24
CA PRO A 173 4.31 3.86 -18.08
C PRO A 173 4.12 2.75 -19.13
N PRO A 174 4.40 2.99 -20.43
CA PRO A 174 4.06 2.03 -21.49
C PRO A 174 4.65 0.64 -21.25
N ARG A 175 5.90 0.59 -20.77
CA ARG A 175 6.61 -0.65 -20.42
C ARG A 175 5.88 -1.53 -19.40
N HIS A 176 5.09 -0.92 -18.49
CA HIS A 176 4.43 -1.65 -17.41
C HIS A 176 2.92 -1.76 -17.59
N ARG A 177 2.35 -1.06 -18.57
CA ARG A 177 0.90 -0.88 -18.71
C ARG A 177 0.17 -2.20 -18.83
N GLU A 178 0.53 -3.02 -19.80
CA GLU A 178 -0.19 -4.27 -20.10
C GLU A 178 -0.17 -5.22 -18.90
N ASN A 179 1.01 -5.46 -18.32
CA ASN A 179 1.17 -6.34 -17.16
C ASN A 179 0.35 -5.90 -15.95
N TYR A 180 0.38 -4.61 -15.61
CA TYR A 180 -0.38 -4.09 -14.47
C TYR A 180 -1.90 -4.09 -14.74
N VAL A 181 -2.33 -3.80 -15.97
CA VAL A 181 -3.76 -3.88 -16.35
C VAL A 181 -4.24 -5.32 -16.29
N HIS A 182 -3.51 -6.26 -16.87
CA HIS A 182 -3.87 -7.68 -16.84
C HIS A 182 -3.95 -8.22 -15.41
N PHE A 183 -2.99 -7.86 -14.56
CA PHE A 183 -3.01 -8.23 -13.15
C PHE A 183 -4.18 -7.60 -12.38
N CYS A 184 -4.48 -6.33 -12.59
CA CYS A 184 -5.61 -5.70 -11.89
C CYS A 184 -6.95 -6.27 -12.35
N LEU A 185 -7.11 -6.54 -13.65
CA LEU A 185 -8.30 -7.21 -14.20
C LEU A 185 -8.43 -8.65 -13.70
N SER A 186 -7.32 -9.40 -13.59
CA SER A 186 -7.39 -10.75 -13.03
C SER A 186 -7.84 -10.71 -11.58
N LYS A 187 -7.35 -9.75 -10.79
CA LYS A 187 -7.79 -9.54 -9.41
C LYS A 187 -9.28 -9.21 -9.33
N LEU A 188 -9.76 -8.29 -10.18
CA LEU A 188 -11.18 -7.95 -10.25
C LEU A 188 -12.04 -9.20 -10.55
N ARG A 189 -11.65 -10.02 -11.53
CA ARG A 189 -12.39 -11.23 -11.88
C ARG A 189 -12.32 -12.29 -10.77
N PHE A 190 -11.19 -12.41 -10.09
CA PHE A 190 -11.05 -13.29 -8.93
C PHE A 190 -12.03 -12.92 -7.81
N GLU A 191 -12.07 -11.64 -7.41
CA GLU A 191 -12.97 -11.14 -6.36
C GLU A 191 -14.46 -11.22 -6.75
N GLN A 192 -14.76 -11.24 -8.05
CA GLN A 192 -16.10 -11.50 -8.59
C GLN A 192 -16.46 -13.01 -8.65
N GLY A 193 -15.57 -13.91 -8.22
CA GLY A 193 -15.75 -15.37 -8.32
C GLY A 193 -15.59 -15.93 -9.74
N ARG A 194 -15.14 -15.13 -10.71
CA ARG A 194 -14.97 -15.51 -12.12
C ARG A 194 -13.57 -16.09 -12.36
N LEU A 195 -13.29 -17.22 -11.72
CA LEU A 195 -11.94 -17.80 -11.62
C LEU A 195 -11.29 -18.12 -12.99
N GLY A 196 -12.05 -18.69 -13.94
CA GLY A 196 -11.54 -18.96 -15.28
C GLY A 196 -11.06 -17.69 -16.01
N GLN A 197 -11.86 -16.62 -15.97
CA GLN A 197 -11.50 -15.34 -16.57
C GLN A 197 -10.31 -14.68 -15.84
N ALA A 198 -10.20 -14.86 -14.52
CA ALA A 198 -9.05 -14.39 -13.75
C ALA A 198 -7.76 -15.09 -14.21
N MET A 199 -7.82 -16.41 -14.41
CA MET A 199 -6.69 -17.19 -14.92
C MET A 199 -6.31 -16.79 -16.35
N ASP A 200 -7.28 -16.59 -17.23
CA ASP A 200 -7.02 -16.14 -18.61
C ASP A 200 -6.25 -14.81 -18.65
N ARG A 201 -6.60 -13.88 -17.77
CA ARG A 201 -5.91 -12.59 -17.62
C ARG A 201 -4.51 -12.75 -17.01
N LEU A 202 -4.34 -13.60 -15.99
CA LEU A 202 -3.03 -13.87 -15.40
C LEU A 202 -2.02 -14.44 -16.39
N ARG A 203 -2.47 -15.27 -17.35
CA ARG A 203 -1.59 -15.83 -18.39
C ARG A 203 -0.98 -14.76 -19.30
N GLN A 204 -1.58 -13.58 -19.38
CA GLN A 204 -1.07 -12.44 -20.16
C GLN A 204 -0.06 -11.58 -19.39
N VAL A 205 0.16 -11.84 -18.10
CA VAL A 205 1.11 -11.06 -17.30
C VAL A 205 2.53 -11.58 -17.58
N GLU A 206 3.34 -10.74 -18.23
CA GLU A 206 4.76 -10.99 -18.41
C GLU A 206 5.54 -10.64 -17.14
N TYR A 207 6.50 -11.50 -16.80
CA TYR A 207 7.17 -11.49 -15.49
C TYR A 207 8.42 -10.57 -15.46
N GLU A 208 8.32 -9.34 -15.97
CA GLU A 208 9.42 -8.35 -15.92
C GLU A 208 9.57 -7.71 -14.53
N ASP A 209 8.44 -7.42 -13.85
CA ASP A 209 8.42 -6.87 -12.50
C ASP A 209 8.32 -8.03 -11.49
N LEU A 210 9.40 -8.23 -10.73
CA LEU A 210 9.52 -9.36 -9.81
C LEU A 210 8.39 -9.39 -8.75
N PHE A 211 8.00 -8.23 -8.21
CA PHE A 211 6.96 -8.18 -7.18
C PHE A 211 5.58 -8.45 -7.77
N LEU A 212 5.27 -7.87 -8.94
CA LEU A 212 4.04 -8.19 -9.66
C LEU A 212 3.97 -9.68 -10.01
N SER A 213 5.11 -10.27 -10.38
CA SER A 213 5.24 -11.69 -10.71
C SER A 213 4.89 -12.59 -9.54
N ILE A 214 5.32 -12.21 -8.33
CA ILE A 214 5.01 -12.95 -7.12
C ILE A 214 3.53 -12.81 -6.77
N ASP A 215 2.97 -11.60 -6.83
CA ASP A 215 1.55 -11.36 -6.59
C ASP A 215 0.67 -12.20 -7.56
N ALA A 216 1.06 -12.25 -8.84
CA ALA A 216 0.39 -13.04 -9.86
C ALA A 216 0.45 -14.55 -9.54
N LYS A 217 1.60 -15.05 -9.06
CA LYS A 217 1.78 -16.45 -8.66
C LYS A 217 0.98 -16.81 -7.42
N VAL A 218 0.89 -15.92 -6.44
CA VAL A 218 0.02 -16.09 -5.27
C VAL A 218 -1.45 -16.14 -5.70
N MET A 219 -1.87 -15.30 -6.64
CA MET A 219 -3.24 -15.35 -7.17
C MET A 219 -3.53 -16.65 -7.91
N LEU A 220 -2.60 -17.12 -8.75
CA LEU A 220 -2.73 -18.38 -9.46
C LEU A 220 -2.81 -19.58 -8.49
N MET A 221 -2.02 -19.56 -7.42
CA MET A 221 -2.10 -20.55 -6.34
C MET A 221 -3.51 -20.63 -5.75
N LYS A 222 -4.08 -19.47 -5.40
CA LYS A 222 -5.45 -19.39 -4.87
C LYS A 222 -6.46 -19.92 -5.88
N ILE A 223 -6.36 -19.52 -7.16
CA ILE A 223 -7.26 -20.00 -8.21
C ILE A 223 -7.23 -21.53 -8.33
N TYR A 224 -6.06 -22.15 -8.38
CA TYR A 224 -5.97 -23.62 -8.44
C TYR A 224 -6.61 -24.28 -7.21
N TYR A 225 -6.41 -23.71 -6.02
CA TYR A 225 -7.03 -24.21 -4.80
C TYR A 225 -8.56 -24.13 -4.87
N GLU A 226 -9.12 -22.96 -5.25
CA GLU A 226 -10.57 -22.76 -5.34
C GLU A 226 -11.23 -23.62 -6.43
N LEU A 227 -10.50 -23.92 -7.52
CA LEU A 227 -10.94 -24.83 -8.57
C LEU A 227 -10.75 -26.32 -8.22
N GLN A 228 -10.16 -26.63 -7.06
CA GLN A 228 -9.83 -27.99 -6.63
C GLN A 228 -8.87 -28.74 -7.57
N GLU A 229 -8.06 -28.00 -8.32
CA GLU A 229 -7.05 -28.53 -9.25
C GLU A 229 -5.76 -28.89 -8.48
N TYR A 230 -5.86 -29.80 -7.52
CA TYR A 230 -4.82 -30.04 -6.52
C TYR A 230 -3.52 -30.60 -7.08
N ASP A 231 -3.57 -31.45 -8.11
CA ASP A 231 -2.37 -31.98 -8.78
C ASP A 231 -1.58 -30.87 -9.49
N ALA A 232 -2.31 -29.95 -10.15
CA ALA A 232 -1.72 -28.77 -10.77
C ALA A 232 -1.15 -27.82 -9.71
N LEU A 233 -1.86 -27.64 -8.59
CA LEU A 233 -1.41 -26.82 -7.47
C LEU A 233 -0.13 -27.36 -6.82
N ASP A 234 -0.01 -28.65 -6.53
CA ASP A 234 1.21 -29.21 -5.94
C ASP A 234 2.43 -28.99 -6.86
N SER A 235 2.26 -29.29 -8.15
CA SER A 235 3.27 -29.06 -9.17
C SER A 235 3.67 -27.58 -9.25
N PHE A 236 2.68 -26.69 -9.20
CA PHE A 236 2.87 -25.26 -9.20
C PHE A 236 3.63 -24.78 -7.96
N LEU A 237 3.25 -25.21 -6.75
CA LEU A 237 3.89 -24.84 -5.49
C LEU A 237 5.38 -25.21 -5.49
N ARG A 238 5.76 -26.38 -6.02
CA ARG A 238 7.17 -26.79 -6.19
C ARG A 238 7.92 -25.87 -7.14
N SER A 239 7.29 -25.48 -8.26
CA SER A 239 7.90 -24.55 -9.22
C SER A 239 8.05 -23.13 -8.64
N PHE A 240 7.06 -22.68 -7.88
CA PHE A 240 7.02 -21.36 -7.25
C PHE A 240 8.07 -21.25 -6.14
N GLU A 241 8.23 -22.30 -5.32
CA GLU A 241 9.29 -22.36 -4.32
C GLU A 241 10.69 -22.25 -4.97
N ARG A 242 10.95 -23.00 -6.05
CA ARG A 242 12.22 -22.90 -6.80
C ARG A 242 12.44 -21.50 -7.37
N PHE A 243 11.38 -20.85 -7.85
CA PHE A 243 11.44 -19.46 -8.29
C PHE A 243 11.86 -18.53 -7.14
N LEU A 244 11.19 -18.57 -6.00
CA LEU A 244 11.50 -17.72 -4.83
C LEU A 244 12.94 -17.94 -4.32
N ARG A 245 13.43 -19.19 -4.31
CA ARG A 245 14.79 -19.51 -3.85
C ARG A 245 15.89 -18.97 -4.78
N ARG A 246 15.61 -18.78 -6.07
CA ARG A 246 16.57 -18.23 -7.04
C ARG A 246 16.72 -16.70 -6.93
N HIS A 247 15.68 -16.00 -6.50
CA HIS A 247 15.67 -14.55 -6.34
C HIS A 247 16.13 -14.14 -4.94
N ARG A 248 17.45 -13.99 -4.76
CA ARG A 248 18.07 -13.68 -3.46
C ARG A 248 17.78 -12.23 -2.99
N GLU A 249 17.48 -11.35 -3.93
CA GLU A 249 17.10 -9.95 -3.72
C GLU A 249 15.80 -9.77 -2.91
N LEU A 250 14.98 -10.81 -2.77
CA LEU A 250 13.69 -10.77 -2.06
C LEU A 250 13.79 -10.72 -0.54
N THR A 251 14.99 -10.80 0.05
CA THR A 251 15.26 -10.66 1.50
C THR A 251 14.13 -11.21 2.40
N TYR A 252 13.40 -10.34 3.11
CA TYR A 252 12.33 -10.70 4.05
C TYR A 252 11.03 -11.11 3.35
N HIS A 253 10.75 -10.60 2.15
CA HIS A 253 9.58 -11.01 1.36
C HIS A 253 9.66 -12.49 0.99
N ARG A 254 10.86 -13.03 0.79
CA ARG A 254 11.06 -14.45 0.45
C ARG A 254 10.48 -15.38 1.53
N GLU A 255 10.77 -15.10 2.80
CA GLU A 255 10.30 -15.91 3.92
C GLU A 255 8.77 -15.91 4.00
N ASN A 256 8.15 -14.73 3.87
CA ASN A 256 6.69 -14.60 3.81
C ASN A 256 6.07 -15.51 2.74
N TYR A 257 6.58 -15.51 1.50
CA TYR A 257 5.99 -16.33 0.43
C TYR A 257 6.32 -17.81 0.56
N LEU A 258 7.45 -18.17 1.17
CA LEU A 258 7.72 -19.57 1.54
C LEU A 258 6.74 -20.07 2.61
N ASN A 259 6.37 -19.22 3.58
CA ASN A 259 5.33 -19.55 4.56
C ASN A 259 3.97 -19.75 3.89
N VAL A 260 3.60 -18.89 2.93
CA VAL A 260 2.36 -19.06 2.13
C VAL A 260 2.36 -20.42 1.41
N ILE A 261 3.47 -20.80 0.77
CA ILE A 261 3.60 -22.12 0.11
C ILE A 261 3.48 -23.26 1.13
N TYR A 262 4.21 -23.17 2.25
CA TYR A 262 4.21 -24.18 3.30
C TYR A 262 2.80 -24.43 3.85
N PHE A 263 2.09 -23.37 4.25
CA PHE A 263 0.74 -23.49 4.78
C PHE A 263 -0.26 -23.98 3.73
N THR A 264 -0.08 -23.60 2.46
CA THR A 264 -0.93 -24.12 1.37
C THR A 264 -0.72 -25.62 1.19
N ARG A 265 0.53 -26.13 1.25
CA ARG A 265 0.78 -27.59 1.22
C ARG A 265 0.14 -28.32 2.40
N LYS A 266 0.24 -27.75 3.61
CA LYS A 266 -0.43 -28.30 4.79
C LYS A 266 -1.94 -28.40 4.61
N LEU A 267 -2.58 -27.41 3.99
CA LEU A 267 -4.01 -27.48 3.67
C LEU A 267 -4.35 -28.61 2.70
N LEU A 268 -3.48 -28.94 1.75
CA LEU A 268 -3.70 -30.04 0.79
C LEU A 268 -3.55 -31.42 1.42
N GLU A 269 -2.62 -31.56 2.37
CA GLU A 269 -2.36 -32.83 3.06
C GLU A 269 -3.31 -33.09 4.23
N MET A 270 -4.03 -32.07 4.67
CA MET A 270 -4.87 -32.12 5.87
C MET A 270 -6.13 -32.96 5.65
N ASN A 271 -6.39 -33.90 6.57
CA ASN A 271 -7.67 -34.59 6.62
C ASN A 271 -8.78 -33.63 7.12
N PRO A 272 -9.83 -33.34 6.32
CA PRO A 272 -10.87 -32.37 6.68
C PRO A 272 -11.66 -32.73 7.96
N TYR A 273 -11.65 -34.01 8.34
CA TYR A 273 -12.38 -34.54 9.49
C TYR A 273 -11.57 -34.55 10.79
N ASP A 274 -10.25 -34.30 10.72
CA ASP A 274 -9.39 -34.25 11.89
C ASP A 274 -9.43 -32.85 12.53
N LYS A 275 -10.29 -32.71 13.55
CA LYS A 275 -10.51 -31.43 14.23
C LYS A 275 -9.29 -30.95 15.02
N GLU A 276 -8.48 -31.87 15.55
CA GLU A 276 -7.28 -31.50 16.31
C GLU A 276 -6.19 -31.00 15.37
N ALA A 277 -5.96 -31.68 14.25
CA ALA A 277 -5.02 -31.23 13.23
C ALA A 277 -5.40 -29.86 12.66
N ARG A 278 -6.70 -29.62 12.38
CA ARG A 278 -7.21 -28.31 11.93
C ARG A 278 -6.98 -27.21 12.95
N ALA A 279 -7.28 -27.48 14.22
CA ALA A 279 -7.05 -26.52 15.30
C ALA A 279 -5.55 -26.22 15.50
N GLY A 280 -4.68 -27.23 15.33
CA GLY A 280 -3.23 -27.07 15.36
C GLY A 280 -2.72 -26.18 14.23
N LEU A 281 -3.15 -26.45 12.99
CA LEU A 281 -2.75 -25.67 11.81
C LEU A 281 -3.21 -24.21 11.90
N ARG A 282 -4.44 -23.98 12.39
CA ARG A 282 -4.95 -22.63 12.66
C ARG A 282 -4.05 -21.86 13.62
N ARG A 283 -3.67 -22.46 14.76
CA ARG A 283 -2.75 -21.82 15.74
C ARG A 283 -1.38 -21.53 15.14
N GLU A 284 -0.87 -22.44 14.30
CA GLU A 284 0.42 -22.26 13.61
C GLU A 284 0.36 -21.05 12.64
N MET A 285 -0.73 -20.89 11.88
CA MET A 285 -0.95 -19.74 11.00
C MET A 285 -1.12 -18.42 11.76
N GLU A 286 -1.80 -18.44 12.91
CA GLU A 286 -1.97 -17.28 13.79
C GLU A 286 -0.64 -16.85 14.42
N ALA A 287 0.19 -17.81 14.84
CA ALA A 287 1.50 -17.55 15.43
C ALA A 287 2.58 -17.19 14.41
N ALA A 288 2.35 -17.42 13.11
CA ALA A 288 3.34 -17.13 12.07
C ALA A 288 3.64 -15.63 11.99
N PRO A 289 4.89 -15.19 12.23
CA PRO A 289 5.25 -13.78 12.29
C PRO A 289 5.09 -13.08 10.93
N THR A 290 5.36 -13.80 9.83
CA THR A 290 5.31 -13.28 8.45
C THR A 290 4.37 -14.12 7.59
N LEU A 291 3.11 -13.68 7.49
CA LEU A 291 2.09 -14.33 6.66
C LEU A 291 1.09 -13.31 6.09
N THR A 292 1.42 -12.77 4.91
CA THR A 292 0.61 -11.78 4.18
C THR A 292 -0.77 -12.31 3.77
N GLU A 293 -0.87 -13.61 3.46
CA GLU A 293 -2.13 -14.25 3.03
C GLU A 293 -2.87 -14.96 4.17
N ARG A 294 -2.62 -14.56 5.43
CA ARG A 294 -3.19 -15.19 6.63
C ARG A 294 -4.71 -15.24 6.58
N ALA A 295 -5.38 -14.15 6.24
CA ALA A 295 -6.84 -14.09 6.20
C ALA A 295 -7.42 -15.15 5.24
N TRP A 296 -6.88 -15.25 4.02
CA TRP A 296 -7.31 -16.25 3.05
C TRP A 296 -7.05 -17.67 3.55
N LEU A 297 -5.85 -17.96 4.08
CA LEU A 297 -5.52 -19.29 4.60
C LEU A 297 -6.40 -19.70 5.79
N LEU A 298 -6.70 -18.78 6.71
CA LEU A 298 -7.55 -19.03 7.88
C LEU A 298 -9.01 -19.28 7.53
N GLU A 299 -9.50 -18.77 6.40
CA GLU A 299 -10.84 -19.09 5.92
C GLU A 299 -10.92 -20.53 5.35
N ARG A 300 -9.79 -21.15 5.00
CA ARG A 300 -9.72 -22.50 4.42
C ARG A 300 -9.34 -23.58 5.45
N VAL A 301 -8.95 -23.19 6.66
CA VAL A 301 -8.62 -24.11 7.78
C VAL A 301 -9.77 -24.34 8.74
#